data_AF-A0A6I7YHE0-F1
#
_entry.id   AF-A0A6I7YHE0-F1
#
_cell.length_a   1.000
_cell.length_b   1.000
_cell.length_c   1.000
_cell.angle_alpha   90.00
_cell.angle_beta   90.00
_cell.angle_gamma   90.00
#
_symmetry.space_group_name_H-M   'P 1'
#
loop_
_entity.id
_entity.type
_entity.pdbx_description
1 polymer ?
#
loop_
_entity_poly.entity_id
_entity_poly.type
_entity_poly.pdbx_seq_one_letter_code
_entity_poly.pdbx_strand_id
1 'polypeptide(L)'
;MLGALSLTGCSGEGDPVSTASQAAFAAASLASAASSALAAATAGGGDSLTSATDEAGRRFDEFRDGLDAKDEVWVGDRVRTGPDGRSTVGITVTNPTSTARTYIVQVDFRSQDGGLLDTVVLTVGGVPANGSKDATARSSRTLSGAVGGDVARALRT
;
A
#
# COMPACT_ATOMS: atom_id res chain seq x y z
N MET A 1 41.06 18.20 -17.57
CA MET A 1 40.18 19.30 -17.11
C MET A 1 38.76 18.76 -17.17
N LEU A 2 37.99 18.64 -16.08
CA LEU A 2 37.61 19.62 -15.05
C LEU A 2 36.48 20.57 -15.52
N GLY A 3 35.31 20.46 -14.88
CA GLY A 3 34.19 21.42 -14.97
C GLY A 3 33.08 21.04 -15.96
N ALA A 4 31.79 21.27 -15.67
CA ALA A 4 31.18 21.75 -14.42
C ALA A 4 29.67 21.40 -14.37
N LEU A 5 29.09 21.38 -13.16
CA LEU A 5 27.64 21.31 -12.94
C LEU A 5 27.01 22.71 -13.12
N SER A 6 25.90 22.79 -13.85
CA SER A 6 24.99 23.96 -13.87
C SER A 6 23.54 23.52 -14.12
N LEU A 7 22.87 22.97 -13.10
CA LEU A 7 21.42 22.78 -13.12
C LEU A 7 20.76 23.91 -12.30
N THR A 8 20.44 24.98 -13.03
CA THR A 8 19.49 26.01 -12.58
C THR A 8 18.14 25.35 -12.29
N GLY A 9 17.52 25.72 -11.18
CA GLY A 9 16.28 25.08 -10.72
C GLY A 9 15.03 25.50 -11.49
N CYS A 10 13.94 24.79 -11.23
CA CYS A 10 12.57 25.26 -11.42
C CYS A 10 11.66 24.53 -10.43
N SER A 11 10.78 25.26 -9.75
CA SER A 11 9.71 24.68 -8.94
C SER A 11 8.54 24.24 -9.84
N GLY A 12 8.04 23.02 -9.63
CA GLY A 12 6.77 22.49 -10.14
C GLY A 12 6.32 21.43 -9.14
N GLU A 13 5.14 21.54 -8.53
CA GLU A 13 3.81 21.32 -9.11
C GLU A 13 3.64 19.88 -9.60
N GLY A 14 2.70 19.15 -9.00
CA GLY A 14 2.81 17.70 -8.86
C GLY A 14 2.50 16.89 -10.13
N ASP A 15 3.53 16.29 -10.74
CA ASP A 15 3.35 15.28 -11.79
C ASP A 15 2.86 13.93 -11.23
N PRO A 16 1.82 13.30 -11.83
CA PRO A 16 1.42 11.93 -11.49
C PRO A 16 2.48 10.88 -11.85
N VAL A 17 3.47 11.23 -12.69
CA VAL A 17 4.59 10.33 -13.03
C VAL A 17 5.58 10.16 -11.87
N SER A 18 5.69 11.15 -10.98
CA SER A 18 6.63 11.13 -9.85
C SER A 18 6.14 10.25 -8.69
N THR A 19 4.82 10.21 -8.45
CA THR A 19 4.22 9.27 -7.49
C THR A 19 4.19 7.85 -8.02
N ALA A 20 3.88 7.65 -9.30
CA ALA A 20 4.00 6.33 -9.95
C ALA A 20 5.45 5.81 -9.94
N SER A 21 6.43 6.69 -10.20
CA SER A 21 7.86 6.35 -10.11
C SER A 21 8.26 5.99 -8.69
N GLN A 22 7.88 6.76 -7.65
CA GLN A 22 8.20 6.41 -6.26
C GLN A 22 7.52 5.12 -5.81
N ALA A 23 6.28 4.84 -6.23
CA ALA A 23 5.62 3.56 -5.96
C ALA A 23 6.32 2.38 -6.68
N ALA A 24 6.77 2.57 -7.92
CA ALA A 24 7.56 1.59 -8.65
C ALA A 24 8.95 1.37 -8.05
N PHE A 25 9.62 2.43 -7.57
CA PHE A 25 10.89 2.32 -6.84
C PHE A 25 10.71 1.61 -5.50
N ALA A 26 9.64 1.89 -4.75
CA ALA A 26 9.32 1.17 -3.52
C ALA A 26 9.07 -0.32 -3.81
N ALA A 27 8.25 -0.65 -4.81
CA ALA A 27 8.01 -2.03 -5.24
C ALA A 27 9.29 -2.74 -5.72
N ALA A 28 10.15 -2.05 -6.47
CA ALA A 28 11.44 -2.59 -6.92
C ALA A 28 12.44 -2.80 -5.77
N SER A 29 12.41 -1.92 -4.77
CA SER A 29 13.25 -2.03 -3.56
C SER A 29 12.80 -3.22 -2.70
N LEU A 30 11.48 -3.40 -2.54
CA LEU A 30 10.88 -4.58 -1.88
C LEU A 30 11.22 -5.88 -2.64
N ALA A 31 11.12 -5.87 -3.97
CA ALA A 31 11.47 -7.03 -4.80
C ALA A 31 12.97 -7.37 -4.76
N SER A 32 13.84 -6.36 -4.70
CA SER A 32 15.30 -6.54 -4.57
C SER A 32 15.68 -7.10 -3.19
N ALA A 33 15.05 -6.61 -2.12
CA ALA A 33 15.23 -7.13 -0.76
C ALA A 33 14.77 -8.59 -0.65
N ALA A 34 13.59 -8.92 -1.20
CA ALA A 34 13.08 -10.28 -1.25
C ALA A 34 13.98 -11.22 -2.06
N SER A 35 14.50 -10.76 -3.21
CA SER A 35 15.45 -11.51 -4.04
C SER A 35 16.78 -11.78 -3.32
N SER A 36 17.27 -10.79 -2.56
CA SER A 36 18.51 -10.92 -1.78
C SER A 36 18.35 -11.90 -0.61
N ALA A 37 17.21 -11.89 0.09
CA ALA A 37 16.88 -12.85 1.13
C ALA A 37 16.74 -14.28 0.57
N LEU A 38 16.10 -14.43 -0.59
CA LEU A 38 15.95 -15.71 -1.27
C LEU A 38 17.31 -16.27 -1.75
N ALA A 39 18.20 -15.42 -2.28
CA ALA A 39 19.55 -15.81 -2.66
C ALA A 39 20.39 -16.27 -1.44
N ALA A 40 20.24 -15.62 -0.28
CA ALA A 40 20.88 -16.06 0.96
C ALA A 40 20.34 -17.43 1.44
N ALA A 41 19.05 -17.69 1.29
CA ALA A 41 18.42 -18.97 1.68
C ALA A 41 18.88 -20.16 0.80
N THR A 42 19.26 -19.92 -0.45
CA THR A 42 19.68 -21.00 -1.39
C THR A 42 21.12 -21.49 -1.23
N ALA A 43 21.93 -20.90 -0.33
CA ALA A 43 23.38 -21.07 -0.30
C ALA A 43 23.94 -22.05 0.77
N GLY A 44 23.08 -22.75 1.53
CA GLY A 44 23.49 -23.55 2.70
C GLY A 44 23.13 -25.04 2.66
N GLY A 45 23.76 -25.81 3.55
CA GLY A 45 23.52 -27.25 3.80
C GLY A 45 23.81 -27.60 5.27
N GLY A 46 23.38 -28.75 5.81
CA GLY A 46 22.48 -29.78 5.27
C GLY A 46 21.35 -30.12 6.26
N ASP A 47 21.68 -30.32 7.53
CA ASP A 47 20.73 -30.31 8.66
C ASP A 47 20.53 -28.90 9.22
N SER A 48 21.55 -28.05 9.15
CA SER A 48 21.46 -26.61 9.41
C SER A 48 20.47 -25.89 8.47
N LEU A 49 20.13 -26.52 7.33
CA LEU A 49 19.16 -26.01 6.38
C LEU A 49 17.77 -25.89 6.99
N THR A 50 17.28 -26.88 7.73
CA THR A 50 15.92 -26.81 8.30
C THR A 50 15.79 -25.59 9.21
N SER A 51 16.71 -25.41 10.15
CA SER A 51 16.72 -24.22 11.02
C SER A 51 16.95 -22.90 10.28
N ALA A 52 17.72 -22.90 9.18
CA ALA A 52 17.95 -21.71 8.35
C ALA A 52 16.76 -21.38 7.43
N THR A 53 16.05 -22.39 6.92
CA THR A 53 14.81 -22.26 6.15
C THR A 53 13.64 -21.88 7.06
N ASP A 54 13.59 -22.40 8.30
CA ASP A 54 12.64 -21.98 9.32
C ASP A 54 12.90 -20.54 9.77
N GLU A 55 14.16 -20.12 9.91
CA GLU A 55 14.48 -18.71 10.21
C GLU A 55 14.21 -17.80 9.00
N ALA A 56 14.57 -18.21 7.78
CA ALA A 56 14.23 -17.46 6.57
C ALA A 56 12.71 -17.37 6.35
N GLY A 57 11.97 -18.44 6.67
CA GLY A 57 10.51 -18.47 6.72
C GLY A 57 9.98 -17.49 7.76
N ARG A 58 10.43 -17.56 9.01
CA ARG A 58 10.08 -16.59 10.06
C ARG A 58 10.39 -15.15 9.65
N ARG A 59 11.51 -14.87 8.99
CA ARG A 59 11.84 -13.52 8.49
C ARG A 59 11.00 -13.09 7.30
N PHE A 60 10.63 -14.03 6.42
CA PHE A 60 9.73 -13.77 5.32
C PHE A 60 8.31 -13.50 5.83
N ASP A 61 7.83 -14.25 6.81
CA ASP A 61 6.53 -14.06 7.46
C ASP A 61 6.52 -12.77 8.31
N GLU A 62 7.55 -12.51 9.13
CA GLU A 62 7.73 -11.25 9.88
C GLU A 62 7.79 -10.03 8.94
N PHE A 63 8.35 -10.18 7.75
CA PHE A 63 8.30 -9.16 6.69
C PHE A 63 6.90 -9.08 6.05
N ARG A 64 6.26 -10.20 5.73
CA ARG A 64 4.93 -10.26 5.09
C ARG A 64 3.84 -9.68 5.99
N ASP A 65 3.88 -10.01 7.27
CA ASP A 65 2.98 -9.51 8.32
C ASP A 65 3.40 -8.10 8.79
N GLY A 66 4.69 -7.75 8.69
CA GLY A 66 5.17 -6.37 8.85
C GLY A 66 4.65 -5.42 7.77
N LEU A 67 4.38 -5.94 6.56
CA LEU A 67 3.72 -5.23 5.47
C LEU A 67 2.19 -5.32 5.54
N ASP A 68 1.60 -6.46 5.93
CA ASP A 68 0.13 -6.59 6.01
C ASP A 68 -0.44 -5.65 7.08
N ALA A 69 -1.32 -4.75 6.64
CA ALA A 69 -1.83 -3.66 7.45
C ALA A 69 -3.35 -3.57 7.39
N LYS A 70 -4.04 -4.66 7.01
CA LYS A 70 -5.51 -4.63 6.86
C LYS A 70 -6.23 -4.16 8.13
N ASP A 71 -5.83 -4.66 9.29
CA ASP A 71 -6.44 -4.32 10.58
C ASP A 71 -6.08 -2.89 11.08
N GLU A 72 -5.17 -2.21 10.38
CA GLU A 72 -4.76 -0.82 10.65
C GLU A 72 -5.63 0.19 9.85
N VAL A 73 -6.54 -0.29 9.01
CA VAL A 73 -7.37 0.52 8.10
C VAL A 73 -8.86 0.32 8.36
N TRP A 74 -9.55 1.42 8.66
CA TRP A 74 -10.98 1.45 8.93
C TRP A 74 -11.77 2.05 7.76
N VAL A 75 -12.90 1.44 7.42
CA VAL A 75 -13.87 1.96 6.44
C VAL A 75 -15.01 2.65 7.17
N GLY A 76 -15.38 3.86 6.74
CA GLY A 76 -16.53 4.57 7.31
C GLY A 76 -17.87 3.93 6.93
N ASP A 77 -18.86 3.98 7.83
CA ASP A 77 -20.12 3.21 7.78
C ASP A 77 -21.03 3.44 6.56
N ARG A 78 -20.71 4.42 5.70
CA ARG A 78 -21.61 4.85 4.63
C ARG A 78 -20.87 5.27 3.37
N VAL A 79 -21.14 4.55 2.30
CA VAL A 79 -20.86 4.97 0.92
C VAL A 79 -21.77 6.13 0.52
N ARG A 80 -21.23 7.12 -0.20
CA ARG A 80 -21.97 8.25 -0.79
C ARG A 80 -21.85 8.22 -2.30
N THR A 81 -22.95 8.36 -3.03
CA THR A 81 -22.91 8.50 -4.50
C THR A 81 -23.02 9.97 -4.88
N GLY A 82 -22.04 10.46 -5.62
CA GLY A 82 -21.99 11.84 -6.13
C GLY A 82 -22.90 12.07 -7.35
N PRO A 83 -23.09 13.33 -7.78
CA PRO A 83 -23.89 13.67 -8.96
C PRO A 83 -23.29 13.17 -10.28
N ASP A 84 -22.01 12.77 -10.27
CA ASP A 84 -21.28 12.11 -11.36
C ASP A 84 -21.46 10.57 -11.36
N GLY A 85 -22.33 10.05 -10.49
CA GLY A 85 -22.59 8.63 -10.29
C GLY A 85 -21.44 7.86 -9.63
N ARG A 86 -20.36 8.52 -9.19
CA ARG A 86 -19.25 7.85 -8.50
C ARG A 86 -19.56 7.68 -7.02
N SER A 87 -19.25 6.49 -6.51
CA SER A 87 -19.36 6.18 -5.09
C SER A 87 -18.07 6.55 -4.37
N THR A 88 -18.19 7.14 -3.18
CA THR A 88 -17.07 7.43 -2.28
C THR A 88 -17.30 6.83 -0.90
N VAL A 89 -16.22 6.41 -0.25
CA VAL A 89 -16.24 5.99 1.16
C VAL A 89 -15.01 6.54 1.88
N GLY A 90 -15.21 6.99 3.12
CA GLY A 90 -14.12 7.44 3.98
C GLY A 90 -13.27 6.26 4.44
N ILE A 91 -11.96 6.48 4.51
CA ILE A 91 -10.98 5.50 4.99
C ILE A 91 -10.13 6.20 6.05
N THR A 92 -9.98 5.60 7.23
CA THR A 92 -9.06 6.08 8.29
C THR A 92 -7.95 5.06 8.47
N VAL A 93 -6.70 5.48 8.22
CA VAL A 93 -5.51 4.64 8.40
C VAL A 93 -4.84 5.02 9.71
N THR A 94 -4.54 4.04 10.57
CA THR A 94 -3.78 4.23 11.81
C THR A 94 -2.39 3.65 11.66
N ASN A 95 -1.36 4.32 12.19
CA ASN A 95 0.02 3.85 12.15
C ASN A 95 0.54 3.62 13.58
N PRO A 96 0.66 2.37 14.03
CA PRO A 96 1.17 2.05 15.37
C PRO A 96 2.71 2.11 15.44
N THR A 97 3.41 2.42 14.34
CA THR A 97 4.89 2.46 14.34
C THR A 97 5.43 3.81 14.79
N SER A 98 6.68 3.82 15.26
CA SER A 98 7.40 5.00 15.77
C SER A 98 7.89 5.98 14.69
N THR A 99 7.65 5.70 13.42
CA THR A 99 8.02 6.55 12.27
C THR A 99 6.80 6.81 11.40
N ALA A 100 6.80 7.88 10.61
CA ALA A 100 5.78 8.05 9.59
C ALA A 100 5.84 6.92 8.55
N ARG A 101 4.69 6.50 8.03
CA ARG A 101 4.56 5.39 7.06
C ARG A 101 3.68 5.78 5.88
N THR A 102 3.81 5.04 4.79
CA THR A 102 2.91 5.09 3.64
C THR A 102 2.11 3.79 3.57
N TYR A 103 0.84 3.88 3.21
CA TYR A 103 -0.04 2.72 3.07
C TYR A 103 -0.58 2.63 1.65
N ILE A 104 -0.72 1.42 1.14
CA ILE A 104 -1.38 1.10 -0.13
C ILE A 104 -2.62 0.27 0.24
N VAL A 105 -3.81 0.83 0.04
CA VAL A 105 -5.07 0.23 0.47
C VAL A 105 -5.88 -0.17 -0.76
N GLN A 106 -6.33 -1.43 -0.83
CA GLN A 106 -7.33 -1.90 -1.78
C GLN A 106 -8.72 -1.85 -1.12
N VAL A 107 -9.62 -1.08 -1.72
CA VAL A 107 -11.03 -0.99 -1.31
C VAL A 107 -11.91 -1.60 -2.40
N ASP A 108 -12.74 -2.56 -2.02
CA ASP A 108 -13.77 -3.15 -2.87
C ASP A 108 -15.11 -2.45 -2.61
N PHE A 109 -15.76 -1.96 -3.65
CA PHE A 109 -17.16 -1.55 -3.63
C PHE A 109 -18.04 -2.75 -4.00
N ARG A 110 -19.07 -3.04 -3.20
CA ARG A 110 -19.92 -4.25 -3.35
C ARG A 110 -21.41 -3.93 -3.30
N SER A 111 -22.24 -4.76 -3.93
CA SER A 111 -23.69 -4.73 -3.74
C SER A 111 -24.09 -5.29 -2.37
N GLN A 112 -25.34 -5.08 -1.95
CA GLN A 112 -25.87 -5.67 -0.72
C GLN A 112 -25.84 -7.21 -0.72
N ASP A 113 -25.91 -7.85 -1.88
CA ASP A 113 -25.79 -9.31 -2.05
C ASP A 113 -24.33 -9.80 -2.00
N GLY A 114 -23.37 -8.92 -1.74
CA GLY A 114 -21.93 -9.23 -1.65
C GLY A 114 -21.19 -9.28 -2.98
N GLY A 115 -21.86 -9.02 -4.10
CA GLY A 115 -21.25 -9.00 -5.44
C GLY A 115 -20.28 -7.84 -5.61
N LEU A 116 -19.09 -8.10 -6.17
CA LEU A 116 -18.10 -7.06 -6.45
C LEU A 116 -18.57 -6.15 -7.59
N LEU A 117 -18.58 -4.84 -7.34
CA LEU A 117 -19.00 -3.81 -8.31
C LEU A 117 -17.81 -3.03 -8.87
N ASP A 118 -16.82 -2.73 -8.04
CA ASP A 118 -15.56 -2.08 -8.43
C ASP A 118 -14.48 -2.34 -7.38
N THR A 119 -13.21 -2.28 -7.78
CA THR A 119 -12.06 -2.31 -6.86
C THR A 119 -11.19 -1.10 -7.15
N VAL A 120 -10.76 -0.40 -6.10
CA VAL A 120 -9.89 0.76 -6.20
C VAL A 120 -8.71 0.63 -5.26
N VAL A 121 -7.54 1.13 -5.69
CA VAL A 121 -6.33 1.17 -4.88
C VAL A 121 -5.97 2.62 -4.63
N LEU A 122 -5.72 2.98 -3.37
CA LEU A 122 -5.26 4.31 -2.98
C LEU A 122 -3.97 4.25 -2.15
N THR A 123 -3.12 5.26 -2.33
CA THR A 123 -1.90 5.42 -1.53
C THR A 123 -2.11 6.52 -0.48
N VAL A 124 -2.08 6.15 0.79
CA VAL A 124 -2.16 7.07 1.93
C VAL A 124 -0.75 7.33 2.44
N GLY A 125 -0.07 8.31 1.83
CA GLY A 125 1.29 8.67 2.18
C GLY A 125 1.39 9.54 3.45
N GLY A 126 2.43 9.31 4.25
CA GLY A 126 2.76 10.15 5.41
C GLY A 126 1.70 10.09 6.52
N VAL A 127 1.29 8.90 6.92
CA VAL A 127 0.54 8.67 8.16
C VAL A 127 1.53 8.86 9.33
N PRO A 128 1.27 9.76 10.29
CA PRO A 128 2.24 10.11 11.34
C PRO A 128 2.54 8.92 12.26
N ALA A 129 3.69 8.95 12.93
CA ALA A 129 4.04 7.96 13.95
C ALA A 129 3.03 7.97 15.10
N ASN A 130 2.58 6.79 15.55
CA ASN A 130 1.55 6.63 16.60
C ASN A 130 0.28 7.49 16.38
N GLY A 131 -0.14 7.66 15.13
CA GLY A 131 -1.26 8.52 14.77
C GLY A 131 -2.01 8.04 13.53
N SER A 132 -3.05 8.76 13.15
CA SER A 132 -3.93 8.38 12.04
C SER A 132 -3.97 9.44 10.93
N LYS A 133 -4.51 9.04 9.78
CA LYS A 133 -4.77 9.91 8.63
C LYS A 133 -5.99 9.43 7.86
N ASP A 134 -6.87 10.37 7.54
CA ASP A 134 -8.04 10.10 6.71
C ASP A 134 -7.71 10.19 5.21
N ALA A 135 -8.46 9.41 4.44
CA ALA A 135 -8.45 9.37 3.00
C ALA A 135 -9.88 9.08 2.48
N THR A 136 -10.05 9.04 1.16
CA THR A 136 -11.33 8.71 0.54
C THR A 136 -11.10 7.80 -0.66
N ALA A 137 -11.66 6.60 -0.61
CA ALA A 137 -11.75 5.74 -1.77
C ALA A 137 -12.90 6.25 -2.65
N ARG A 138 -12.69 6.35 -3.97
CA ARG A 138 -13.68 6.78 -4.97
C ARG A 138 -13.71 5.79 -6.12
N SER A 139 -14.90 5.29 -6.48
CA SER A 139 -15.06 4.32 -7.56
C SER A 139 -14.55 4.86 -8.89
N SER A 140 -13.96 3.97 -9.70
CA SER A 140 -13.48 4.26 -11.06
C SER A 140 -14.65 4.44 -12.03
N ARG A 141 -15.75 3.72 -11.80
CA ARG A 141 -16.97 3.68 -12.63
C ARG A 141 -18.22 4.17 -11.88
N THR A 142 -19.27 4.48 -12.62
CA THR A 142 -20.60 4.76 -12.04
C THR A 142 -21.16 3.51 -11.39
N LEU A 143 -21.66 3.62 -10.15
CA LEU A 143 -22.30 2.51 -9.44
C LEU A 143 -23.78 2.81 -9.19
N SER A 144 -24.60 1.77 -9.29
CA SER A 144 -26.06 1.84 -9.13
C SER A 144 -26.54 0.90 -8.03
N GLY A 145 -27.71 1.20 -7.46
CA GLY A 145 -28.26 0.47 -6.32
C GLY A 145 -27.59 0.82 -5.00
N ALA A 146 -27.77 -0.04 -3.99
CA ALA A 146 -27.15 0.11 -2.68
C ALA A 146 -25.73 -0.48 -2.70
N VAL A 147 -24.75 0.34 -2.33
CA VAL A 147 -23.32 0.03 -2.40
C VAL A 147 -22.71 0.07 -1.00
N GLY A 148 -21.95 -0.97 -0.64
CA GLY A 148 -21.03 -1.00 0.51
C GLY A 148 -19.57 -0.85 0.09
N GLY A 149 -18.69 -0.56 1.04
CA GLY A 149 -17.24 -0.55 0.84
C GLY A 149 -16.56 -1.45 1.87
N ASP A 150 -15.53 -2.19 1.45
CA ASP A 150 -14.70 -3.07 2.30
C ASP A 150 -13.22 -2.89 1.99
N VAL A 151 -12.34 -2.98 2.98
CA VAL A 151 -10.89 -3.05 2.75
C VAL A 151 -10.53 -4.50 2.46
N ALA A 152 -10.33 -4.80 1.18
CA ALA A 152 -9.92 -6.15 0.77
C ALA A 152 -8.53 -6.48 1.32
N ARG A 153 -7.58 -5.54 1.20
CA ARG A 153 -6.16 -5.66 1.59
C ARG A 153 -5.58 -4.28 1.91
N ALA A 154 -4.58 -4.21 2.78
CA ALA A 154 -3.73 -3.03 2.91
C ALA A 154 -2.27 -3.44 3.13
N LEU A 155 -1.34 -2.64 2.60
CA LEU A 155 0.11 -2.81 2.76
C LEU A 155 0.72 -1.55 3.36
N ARG A 156 1.68 -1.69 4.27
CA ARG A 156 2.44 -0.61 4.92
C ARG A 156 3.89 -0.59 4.45
N THR A 157 4.46 0.60 4.25
CA THR A 157 5.88 0.84 3.92
C THR A 157 6.45 1.96 4.77
#